data_AF-A0A9E3K8F8-F1
#
_entry.id   AF-A0A9E3K8F8-F1
#
_cell.length_a   1.000
_cell.length_b   1.000
_cell.length_c   1.000
_cell.angle_alpha   90.00
_cell.angle_beta   90.00
_cell.angle_gamma   90.00
#
_symmetry.space_group_name_H-M   'P 1'
#
loop_
_entity.id
_entity.type
_entity.pdbx_description
1 polymer ?
#
loop_
_entity_poly.entity_id
_entity_poly.type
_entity_poly.pdbx_seq_one_letter_code
_entity_poly.pdbx_strand_id
1 'polypeptide(L)'
;NVFFAHTMAGGIPKIKAFLAIANRIYKGRGERFMSSRALLDSDLGKLILMNFDEVTANTLQHLITASAAIRERVVAKGGQVRYTAYGYHGTEILIGGQYQWQTYTNYTQGYAKMRLESVAEAAWAKGISATVFNCPEIRTNSSDIFVGVELSLFPLLKALKKEDGGAWADAQWATCQSLLEEGVSLDAILTMIENYNNDATSASFRNFAAWPMDNTPALADVMIGTSEEITKLHKDRKALITDHLSSLVLEGAGPLMFHGASERIGPVLWLNHDIIAKQLNALHP
;
A
#
# COMPACT_ATOMS: atom_id res chain seq x y z
N ASN A 1 -13.63 -24.28 -11.98
CA ASN A 1 -13.16 -23.37 -10.91
C ASN A 1 -13.58 -21.95 -11.23
N VAL A 2 -13.69 -21.07 -10.24
CA VAL A 2 -14.00 -19.64 -10.42
C VAL A 2 -13.13 -18.81 -9.48
N PHE A 3 -12.57 -17.72 -9.98
CA PHE A 3 -11.75 -16.79 -9.22
C PHE A 3 -12.37 -15.40 -9.34
N PHE A 4 -12.82 -14.84 -8.21
CA PHE A 4 -13.36 -13.49 -8.14
C PHE A 4 -12.30 -12.55 -7.54
N ALA A 5 -11.73 -11.67 -8.34
CA ALA A 5 -10.79 -10.66 -7.89
C ALA A 5 -11.50 -9.32 -7.66
N HIS A 6 -11.67 -8.93 -6.40
CA HIS A 6 -12.24 -7.65 -6.00
C HIS A 6 -11.14 -6.58 -5.96
N THR A 7 -11.40 -5.46 -6.63
CA THR A 7 -10.45 -4.34 -6.75
C THR A 7 -11.09 -2.99 -6.44
N MET A 8 -12.32 -2.97 -5.92
CA MET A 8 -13.03 -1.72 -5.67
C MET A 8 -12.48 -1.04 -4.41
N ALA A 9 -12.08 0.21 -4.56
CA ALA A 9 -11.70 1.10 -3.48
C ALA A 9 -11.99 2.53 -3.90
N GLY A 10 -12.50 3.36 -2.99
CA GLY A 10 -12.88 4.73 -3.33
C GLY A 10 -13.99 5.26 -2.44
N GLY A 11 -14.80 6.18 -2.97
CA GLY A 11 -15.91 6.78 -2.25
C GLY A 11 -15.74 8.28 -1.96
N ILE A 12 -14.76 8.95 -2.55
CA ILE A 12 -14.63 10.41 -2.43
C ILE A 12 -15.76 11.09 -3.23
N PRO A 13 -16.64 11.90 -2.60
CA PRO A 13 -17.67 12.64 -3.30
C PRO A 13 -17.06 13.71 -4.22
N LYS A 14 -17.66 13.91 -5.40
CA LYS A 14 -17.22 14.92 -6.36
C LYS A 14 -17.68 16.32 -5.94
N ILE A 15 -16.98 16.91 -4.97
CA ILE A 15 -17.23 18.28 -4.51
C ILE A 15 -15.96 19.14 -4.65
N LYS A 16 -16.10 20.38 -5.13
CA LYS A 16 -14.96 21.29 -5.35
C LYS A 16 -14.18 21.58 -4.08
N ALA A 17 -14.88 21.75 -2.95
CA ALA A 17 -14.26 22.05 -1.65
C ALA A 17 -13.33 20.94 -1.16
N PHE A 18 -13.63 19.68 -1.46
CA PHE A 18 -12.82 18.56 -0.98
C PHE A 18 -11.39 18.59 -1.55
N LEU A 19 -11.21 18.99 -2.81
CA LEU A 19 -9.86 19.07 -3.40
C LEU A 19 -8.97 20.07 -2.66
N ALA A 20 -9.53 21.21 -2.22
CA ALA A 20 -8.79 22.18 -1.44
C ALA A 20 -8.43 21.63 -0.04
N ILE A 21 -9.36 20.93 0.60
CA ILE A 21 -9.14 20.27 1.91
C ILE A 21 -8.07 19.19 1.79
N ALA A 22 -8.21 18.28 0.81
CA ALA A 22 -7.28 17.20 0.57
C ALA A 22 -5.86 17.70 0.27
N ASN A 23 -5.70 18.76 -0.52
CA ASN A 23 -4.40 19.36 -0.78
C ASN A 23 -3.74 19.89 0.51
N ARG A 24 -4.51 20.43 1.47
CA ARG A 24 -3.95 20.89 2.75
C ARG A 24 -3.59 19.73 3.67
N ILE A 25 -4.38 18.65 3.68
CA ILE A 25 -4.13 17.47 4.52
C ILE A 25 -2.93 16.68 4.01
N TYR A 26 -2.87 16.40 2.70
CA TYR A 26 -1.85 15.51 2.13
C TYR A 26 -0.58 16.21 1.65
N LYS A 27 -0.63 17.53 1.43
CA LYS A 27 0.50 18.30 0.85
C LYS A 27 0.82 19.59 1.62
N GLY A 28 0.03 19.93 2.64
CA GLY A 28 0.21 21.16 3.40
C GLY A 28 1.32 21.05 4.44
N ARG A 29 2.23 22.02 4.44
CA ARG A 29 3.25 22.28 5.48
C ARG A 29 3.08 23.68 6.05
N GLY A 30 3.67 23.93 7.22
CA GLY A 30 3.57 25.23 7.91
C GLY A 30 2.14 25.75 8.02
N GLU A 31 1.88 27.00 7.64
CA GLU A 31 0.54 27.61 7.68
C GLU A 31 -0.51 26.90 6.79
N ARG A 32 -0.06 26.15 5.78
CA ARG A 32 -0.96 25.40 4.89
C ARG A 32 -1.37 24.05 5.45
N PHE A 33 -0.68 23.56 6.49
CA PHE A 33 -1.01 22.29 7.14
C PHE A 33 -2.49 22.26 7.57
N MET A 34 -3.06 21.06 7.50
CA MET A 34 -4.36 20.74 8.06
C MET A 34 -4.32 19.30 8.59
N SER A 35 -4.77 19.11 9.83
CA SER A 35 -4.88 17.76 10.38
C SER A 35 -5.99 16.98 9.68
N SER A 36 -5.78 15.70 9.42
CA SER A 36 -6.78 14.73 8.99
C SER A 36 -7.98 14.74 9.93
N ARG A 37 -7.74 14.89 11.24
CA ARG A 37 -8.78 14.94 12.27
C ARG A 37 -9.81 16.03 12.00
N ALA A 38 -9.38 17.20 11.52
CA ALA A 38 -10.29 18.31 11.20
C ALA A 38 -11.30 17.94 10.11
N LEU A 39 -10.90 17.11 9.13
CA LEU A 39 -11.83 16.54 8.16
C LEU A 39 -12.70 15.46 8.82
N LEU A 40 -12.09 14.49 9.51
CA LEU A 40 -12.80 13.33 10.05
C LEU A 40 -13.88 13.68 11.08
N ASP A 41 -13.69 14.76 11.85
CA ASP A 41 -14.67 15.24 12.83
C ASP A 41 -15.84 16.00 12.20
N SER A 42 -15.66 16.50 10.98
CA SER A 42 -16.72 17.20 10.22
C SER A 42 -17.76 16.23 9.65
N ASP A 43 -18.98 16.71 9.42
CA ASP A 43 -20.02 15.89 8.78
C ASP A 43 -19.68 15.51 7.33
N LEU A 44 -18.88 16.33 6.64
CA LEU A 44 -18.31 15.98 5.35
C LEU A 44 -17.39 14.76 5.47
N GLY A 45 -16.50 14.75 6.47
CA GLY A 45 -15.61 13.62 6.72
C GLY A 45 -16.38 12.35 7.09
N LYS A 46 -17.39 12.45 7.96
CA LYS A 46 -18.26 11.32 8.30
C LYS A 46 -18.96 10.75 7.07
N LEU A 47 -19.49 11.61 6.19
CA LEU A 47 -20.09 11.17 4.92
C LEU A 47 -19.08 10.46 4.02
N ILE A 48 -17.84 10.97 3.94
CA ILE A 48 -16.76 10.34 3.18
C ILE A 48 -16.44 8.96 3.75
N LEU A 49 -16.31 8.83 5.08
CA LEU A 49 -16.02 7.55 5.75
C LEU A 49 -17.13 6.53 5.50
N MET A 50 -18.41 6.93 5.57
CA MET A 50 -19.53 6.06 5.22
C MET A 50 -19.41 5.55 3.78
N ASN A 51 -19.05 6.44 2.84
CA ASN A 51 -18.91 6.05 1.43
C ASN A 51 -17.66 5.19 1.19
N PHE A 52 -16.60 5.35 1.99
CA PHE A 52 -15.44 4.48 1.99
C PHE A 52 -15.82 3.06 2.42
N ASP A 53 -16.60 2.90 3.49
CA ASP A 53 -17.11 1.60 3.92
C ASP A 53 -17.92 0.92 2.83
N GLU A 54 -18.82 1.66 2.16
CA GLU A 54 -19.64 1.11 1.09
C GLU A 54 -18.79 0.63 -0.10
N VAL A 55 -17.96 1.51 -0.66
CA VAL A 55 -17.22 1.22 -1.90
C VAL A 55 -16.06 0.25 -1.66
N THR A 56 -15.32 0.42 -0.56
CA THR A 56 -14.05 -0.27 -0.34
C THR A 56 -14.24 -1.60 0.40
N ALA A 57 -15.27 -1.74 1.24
CA ALA A 57 -15.49 -2.94 2.05
C ALA A 57 -16.77 -3.69 1.68
N ASN A 58 -17.94 -3.03 1.76
CA ASN A 58 -19.23 -3.71 1.62
C ASN A 58 -19.42 -4.32 0.21
N THR A 59 -18.81 -3.74 -0.82
CA THR A 59 -18.80 -4.33 -2.17
C THR A 59 -18.20 -5.74 -2.21
N LEU A 60 -17.19 -6.07 -1.38
CA LEU A 60 -16.71 -7.46 -1.26
C LEU A 60 -17.78 -8.36 -0.65
N GLN A 61 -18.47 -7.89 0.39
CA GLN A 61 -19.56 -8.63 1.02
C GLN A 61 -20.70 -8.88 0.02
N HIS A 62 -21.08 -7.88 -0.75
CA HIS A 62 -22.09 -8.01 -1.81
C HIS A 62 -21.65 -9.00 -2.88
N LEU A 63 -20.40 -8.96 -3.32
CA LEU A 63 -19.85 -9.93 -4.28
C LEU A 63 -19.95 -11.36 -3.76
N ILE A 64 -19.55 -11.61 -2.51
CA ILE A 64 -19.61 -12.93 -1.86
C ILE A 64 -21.06 -13.42 -1.75
N THR A 65 -21.99 -12.54 -1.32
CA THR A 65 -23.40 -12.88 -1.15
C THR A 65 -24.10 -13.13 -2.48
N ALA A 66 -23.98 -12.21 -3.44
CA ALA A 66 -24.65 -12.30 -4.73
C ALA A 66 -24.15 -13.48 -5.59
N SER A 67 -22.89 -13.88 -5.42
CA SER A 67 -22.32 -15.03 -6.13
C SER A 67 -22.58 -16.38 -5.45
N ALA A 68 -23.40 -16.44 -4.38
CA ALA A 68 -23.64 -17.67 -3.62
C ALA A 68 -24.14 -18.84 -4.48
N ALA A 69 -25.16 -18.63 -5.31
CA ALA A 69 -25.69 -19.67 -6.19
C ALA A 69 -24.66 -20.18 -7.22
N ILE A 70 -23.77 -19.30 -7.69
CA ILE A 70 -22.66 -19.70 -8.58
C ILE A 70 -21.66 -20.55 -7.79
N ARG A 71 -21.30 -20.11 -6.59
CA ARG A 71 -20.36 -20.82 -5.70
C ARG A 71 -20.86 -22.23 -5.39
N GLU A 72 -22.10 -22.37 -4.95
CA GLU A 72 -22.74 -23.65 -4.63
C GLU A 72 -22.75 -24.58 -5.83
N ARG A 73 -23.18 -24.08 -7.01
CA ARG A 73 -23.22 -24.87 -8.25
C ARG A 73 -21.84 -25.35 -8.68
N VAL A 74 -20.79 -24.55 -8.52
CA VAL A 74 -19.41 -24.92 -8.86
C VAL A 74 -18.89 -25.97 -7.89
N VAL A 75 -19.08 -25.77 -6.59
CA VAL A 75 -18.64 -26.71 -5.55
C VAL A 75 -19.36 -28.05 -5.66
N ALA A 76 -20.67 -28.06 -5.92
CA ALA A 76 -21.45 -29.28 -6.12
C ALA A 76 -20.95 -30.14 -7.31
N LYS A 77 -20.20 -29.55 -8.25
CA LYS A 77 -19.59 -30.25 -9.39
C LYS A 77 -18.10 -30.55 -9.18
N GLY A 78 -17.61 -30.50 -7.94
CA GLY A 78 -16.20 -30.73 -7.59
C GLY A 78 -15.25 -29.58 -7.94
N GLY A 79 -15.78 -28.42 -8.34
CA GLY A 79 -14.99 -27.24 -8.62
C GLY A 79 -14.66 -26.43 -7.36
N GLN A 80 -13.71 -25.52 -7.48
CA GLN A 80 -13.29 -24.61 -6.41
C GLN A 80 -13.62 -23.16 -6.74
N VAL A 81 -13.95 -22.37 -5.71
CA VAL A 81 -14.19 -20.93 -5.82
C VAL A 81 -13.28 -20.18 -4.84
N ARG A 82 -12.73 -19.05 -5.31
CA ARG A 82 -11.88 -18.14 -4.53
C ARG A 82 -12.36 -16.70 -4.71
N TYR A 83 -12.24 -15.92 -3.64
CA TYR A 83 -12.41 -14.48 -3.64
C TYR A 83 -11.11 -13.87 -3.13
N THR A 84 -10.62 -12.84 -3.81
CA THR A 84 -9.49 -12.05 -3.32
C THR A 84 -9.85 -10.58 -3.30
N ALA A 85 -9.22 -9.82 -2.41
CA ALA A 85 -9.31 -8.36 -2.42
C ALA A 85 -7.95 -7.74 -2.11
N TYR A 86 -7.70 -6.54 -2.65
CA TYR A 86 -6.53 -5.75 -2.34
C TYR A 86 -6.76 -4.93 -1.05
N GLY A 87 -6.01 -5.27 -0.02
CA GLY A 87 -5.94 -4.55 1.24
C GLY A 87 -4.76 -3.58 1.28
N TYR A 88 -4.75 -2.73 2.31
CA TYR A 88 -3.59 -1.98 2.74
C TYR A 88 -3.74 -1.74 4.24
N HIS A 89 -2.77 -2.20 5.01
CA HIS A 89 -2.77 -2.11 6.47
C HIS A 89 -1.32 -1.99 6.97
N GLY A 90 -0.58 -1.09 6.33
CA GLY A 90 0.87 -0.97 6.45
C GLY A 90 1.63 -2.17 5.89
N THR A 91 2.95 -2.05 5.87
CA THR A 91 3.87 -2.98 5.20
C THR A 91 5.15 -3.11 6.02
N GLU A 92 5.68 -4.33 6.14
CA GLU A 92 7.03 -4.53 6.65
C GLU A 92 8.08 -4.22 5.57
N ILE A 93 9.00 -3.32 5.90
CA ILE A 93 10.09 -2.89 5.03
C ILE A 93 11.42 -2.97 5.79
N LEU A 94 12.55 -2.96 5.09
CA LEU A 94 13.86 -2.97 5.74
C LEU A 94 14.17 -1.64 6.43
N ILE A 95 14.30 -1.68 7.76
CA ILE A 95 14.73 -0.58 8.63
C ILE A 95 15.77 -1.14 9.60
N GLY A 96 16.98 -0.57 9.65
CA GLY A 96 18.06 -1.11 10.48
C GLY A 96 18.44 -2.56 10.14
N GLY A 97 18.27 -2.97 8.89
CA GLY A 97 18.56 -4.34 8.42
C GLY A 97 17.51 -5.40 8.77
N GLN A 98 16.42 -5.02 9.42
CA GLN A 98 15.31 -5.90 9.81
C GLN A 98 14.02 -5.47 9.10
N TYR A 99 13.16 -6.44 8.74
CA TYR A 99 11.82 -6.14 8.26
C TYR A 99 10.97 -5.67 9.44
N GLN A 100 10.50 -4.43 9.37
CA GLN A 100 9.71 -3.80 10.42
C GLN A 100 8.46 -3.17 9.83
N TRP A 101 7.32 -3.39 10.48
CA TRP A 101 6.05 -2.80 10.06
C TRP A 101 6.09 -1.28 10.16
N GLN A 102 5.58 -0.63 9.12
CA GLN A 102 5.34 0.80 9.06
C GLN A 102 4.10 1.11 8.21
N THR A 103 3.74 2.38 8.08
CA THR A 103 2.65 2.82 7.20
C THR A 103 2.86 4.25 6.73
N TYR A 104 2.34 4.57 5.55
CA TYR A 104 1.95 5.94 5.20
C TYR A 104 0.93 6.50 6.21
N THR A 105 1.08 7.77 6.60
CA THR A 105 0.16 8.45 7.51
C THR A 105 -0.19 9.86 7.02
N ASN A 106 -1.46 10.28 7.00
CA ASN A 106 -2.67 9.53 7.41
C ASN A 106 -3.30 8.77 6.23
N TYR A 107 -3.65 7.51 6.46
CA TYR A 107 -4.40 6.71 5.49
C TYR A 107 -5.91 6.72 5.79
N THR A 108 -6.64 7.68 5.21
CA THR A 108 -8.07 7.92 5.51
C THR A 108 -9.00 6.75 5.18
N GLN A 109 -8.61 5.84 4.28
CA GLN A 109 -9.37 4.61 4.00
C GLN A 109 -9.14 3.49 5.02
N GLY A 110 -8.32 3.70 6.05
CA GLY A 110 -7.88 2.61 6.92
C GLY A 110 -9.02 1.88 7.62
N TYR A 111 -10.03 2.60 8.11
CA TYR A 111 -11.21 1.98 8.72
C TYR A 111 -11.97 1.06 7.75
N ALA A 112 -12.12 1.48 6.49
CA ALA A 112 -12.76 0.67 5.47
C ALA A 112 -11.89 -0.55 5.08
N LYS A 113 -10.56 -0.44 5.13
CA LYS A 113 -9.67 -1.60 4.92
C LYS A 113 -9.73 -2.62 6.06
N MET A 114 -9.78 -2.19 7.32
CA MET A 114 -10.05 -3.10 8.44
C MET A 114 -11.44 -3.75 8.33
N ARG A 115 -12.44 -3.00 7.87
CA ARG A 115 -13.77 -3.56 7.60
C ARG A 115 -13.73 -4.61 6.47
N LEU A 116 -12.96 -4.36 5.41
CA LEU A 116 -12.74 -5.30 4.31
C LEU A 116 -12.11 -6.62 4.82
N GLU A 117 -11.14 -6.53 5.74
CA GLU A 117 -10.55 -7.67 6.44
C GLU A 117 -11.62 -8.45 7.22
N SER A 118 -12.42 -7.77 8.05
CA SER A 118 -13.51 -8.41 8.80
C SER A 118 -14.54 -9.11 7.92
N VAL A 119 -14.82 -8.58 6.72
CA VAL A 119 -15.69 -9.25 5.73
C VAL A 119 -15.09 -10.58 5.28
N ALA A 120 -13.79 -10.62 4.98
CA ALA A 120 -13.11 -11.84 4.58
C ALA A 120 -13.02 -12.87 5.72
N GLU A 121 -12.73 -12.43 6.94
CA GLU A 121 -12.74 -13.27 8.15
C GLU A 121 -14.12 -13.89 8.39
N ALA A 122 -15.19 -13.08 8.31
CA ALA A 122 -16.56 -13.55 8.48
C ALA A 122 -16.98 -14.55 7.39
N ALA A 123 -16.47 -14.39 6.15
CA ALA A 123 -16.68 -15.35 5.08
C ALA A 123 -15.92 -16.66 5.34
N TRP A 124 -14.67 -16.57 5.83
CA TRP A 124 -13.86 -17.72 6.22
C TRP A 124 -14.50 -18.55 7.33
N ALA A 125 -15.08 -17.90 8.34
CA ALA A 125 -15.83 -18.56 9.41
C ALA A 125 -17.02 -19.38 8.90
N LYS A 126 -17.50 -19.10 7.68
CA LYS A 126 -18.56 -19.84 6.97
C LYS A 126 -18.02 -20.82 5.93
N GLY A 127 -16.72 -21.09 5.92
CA GLY A 127 -16.07 -21.97 4.97
C GLY A 127 -15.96 -21.40 3.55
N ILE A 128 -16.07 -20.08 3.36
CA ILE A 128 -15.90 -19.41 2.06
C ILE A 128 -14.45 -18.91 1.95
N SER A 129 -13.76 -19.31 0.88
CA SER A 129 -12.37 -18.89 0.62
C SER A 129 -12.30 -17.44 0.13
N ALA A 130 -12.30 -16.49 1.04
CA ALA A 130 -12.09 -15.07 0.74
C ALA A 130 -10.81 -14.57 1.43
N THR A 131 -9.89 -13.98 0.68
CA THR A 131 -8.61 -13.51 1.22
C THR A 131 -8.35 -12.06 0.85
N VAL A 132 -8.13 -11.22 1.85
CA VAL A 132 -7.57 -9.88 1.67
C VAL A 132 -6.05 -9.98 1.68
N PHE A 133 -5.41 -9.50 0.64
CA PHE A 133 -3.96 -9.37 0.58
C PHE A 133 -3.60 -7.92 0.84
N ASN A 134 -3.03 -7.65 2.01
CA ASN A 134 -2.45 -6.36 2.35
C ASN A 134 -1.14 -6.19 1.58
N CYS A 135 -1.17 -5.33 0.56
CA CYS A 135 -0.06 -5.13 -0.36
C CYS A 135 0.77 -3.90 -0.01
N PRO A 136 2.03 -3.82 -0.47
CA PRO A 136 2.91 -2.68 -0.23
C PRO A 136 2.38 -1.38 -0.81
N GLU A 137 2.89 -0.27 -0.27
CA GLU A 137 2.75 1.06 -0.83
C GLU A 137 3.31 1.10 -2.27
N ILE A 138 2.47 1.53 -3.21
CA ILE A 138 2.85 1.78 -4.60
C ILE A 138 2.26 3.11 -5.08
N ARG A 139 2.85 3.68 -6.13
CA ARG A 139 2.29 4.82 -6.85
C ARG A 139 1.37 4.33 -7.97
N THR A 140 0.12 4.75 -7.89
CA THR A 140 -0.95 4.51 -8.87
C THR A 140 -1.75 5.80 -9.01
N ASN A 141 -2.65 5.88 -10.00
CA ASN A 141 -3.57 7.00 -10.14
C ASN A 141 -4.37 7.31 -8.85
N SER A 142 -4.69 6.29 -8.05
CA SER A 142 -5.40 6.44 -6.78
C SER A 142 -4.52 6.91 -5.61
N SER A 143 -3.20 6.73 -5.68
CA SER A 143 -2.27 7.12 -4.61
C SER A 143 -1.46 8.39 -4.91
N ASP A 144 -1.55 8.96 -6.11
CA ASP A 144 -0.80 10.17 -6.51
C ASP A 144 -1.09 11.45 -5.70
N ILE A 145 -2.20 11.51 -4.96
CA ILE A 145 -2.48 12.62 -4.06
C ILE A 145 -1.70 12.52 -2.73
N PHE A 146 -1.25 11.31 -2.37
CA PHE A 146 -0.59 10.98 -1.11
C PHE A 146 0.92 11.19 -1.22
N VAL A 147 1.36 12.43 -1.24
CA VAL A 147 2.80 12.75 -1.25
C VAL A 147 3.47 12.11 -0.02
N GLY A 148 4.53 11.35 -0.26
CA GLY A 148 5.29 10.64 0.77
C GLY A 148 4.93 9.16 0.92
N VAL A 149 3.85 8.68 0.30
CA VAL A 149 3.50 7.24 0.30
C VAL A 149 4.61 6.38 -0.33
N GLU A 150 5.33 6.96 -1.29
CA GLU A 150 6.39 6.30 -2.03
C GLU A 150 7.70 6.14 -1.25
N LEU A 151 7.85 6.83 -0.11
CA LEU A 151 9.04 6.71 0.73
C LEU A 151 9.22 5.30 1.27
N SER A 152 8.12 4.59 1.54
CA SER A 152 8.10 3.21 2.01
C SER A 152 8.59 2.21 0.97
N LEU A 153 8.65 2.59 -0.32
CA LEU A 153 8.96 1.67 -1.42
C LEU A 153 10.46 1.50 -1.68
N PHE A 154 11.27 2.54 -1.45
CA PHE A 154 12.71 2.51 -1.72
C PHE A 154 13.46 1.35 -1.03
N PRO A 155 13.15 0.97 0.23
CA PRO A 155 13.80 -0.17 0.88
C PRO A 155 13.58 -1.52 0.18
N LEU A 156 12.66 -1.63 -0.79
CA LEU A 156 12.54 -2.82 -1.64
C LEU A 156 13.86 -3.13 -2.36
N LEU A 157 14.65 -2.11 -2.76
CA LEU A 157 15.97 -2.33 -3.38
C LEU A 157 16.92 -3.09 -2.46
N LYS A 158 16.94 -2.75 -1.17
CA LYS A 158 17.71 -3.49 -0.16
C LYS A 158 17.15 -4.90 0.04
N ALA A 159 15.83 -5.08 -0.02
CA ALA A 159 15.19 -6.38 0.12
C ALA A 159 15.54 -7.31 -1.05
N LEU A 160 15.57 -6.81 -2.29
CA LEU A 160 16.01 -7.58 -3.47
C LEU A 160 17.42 -8.15 -3.28
N LYS A 161 18.33 -7.38 -2.67
CA LYS A 161 19.69 -7.86 -2.37
C LYS A 161 19.72 -8.87 -1.22
N LYS A 162 18.92 -8.62 -0.17
CA LYS A 162 18.88 -9.43 1.04
C LYS A 162 18.34 -10.84 0.79
N GLU A 163 17.33 -10.96 -0.07
CA GLU A 163 16.60 -12.20 -0.31
C GLU A 163 17.18 -12.96 -1.51
N ASP A 164 18.47 -13.32 -1.43
CA ASP A 164 19.21 -14.07 -2.47
C ASP A 164 19.28 -13.38 -3.84
N GLY A 165 19.44 -12.06 -3.85
CA GLY A 165 19.53 -11.26 -5.07
C GLY A 165 20.78 -11.55 -5.91
N GLY A 166 20.58 -11.91 -7.18
CA GLY A 166 21.63 -12.12 -8.18
C GLY A 166 21.75 -10.98 -9.20
N ALA A 167 22.19 -11.32 -10.41
CA ALA A 167 22.43 -10.35 -11.49
C ALA A 167 21.18 -9.53 -11.86
N TRP A 168 19.99 -10.11 -11.75
CA TRP A 168 18.75 -9.37 -11.99
C TRP A 168 18.50 -8.28 -10.94
N ALA A 169 18.74 -8.56 -9.66
CA ALA A 169 18.63 -7.56 -8.60
C ALA A 169 19.67 -6.43 -8.80
N ASP A 170 20.89 -6.77 -9.23
CA ASP A 170 21.92 -5.79 -9.61
C ASP A 170 21.45 -4.88 -10.76
N ALA A 171 20.77 -5.45 -11.75
CA ALA A 171 20.20 -4.69 -12.85
C ALA A 171 19.11 -3.71 -12.38
N GLN A 172 18.27 -4.09 -11.41
CA GLN A 172 17.26 -3.17 -10.85
C GLN A 172 17.91 -1.99 -10.13
N TRP A 173 18.99 -2.22 -9.40
CA TRP A 173 19.80 -1.17 -8.80
C TRP A 173 20.39 -0.23 -9.86
N ALA A 174 20.96 -0.78 -10.93
CA ALA A 174 21.51 0.01 -12.04
C ALA A 174 20.43 0.84 -12.75
N THR A 175 19.24 0.28 -12.97
CA THR A 175 18.09 0.99 -13.52
C THR A 175 17.72 2.19 -12.64
N CYS A 176 17.57 1.98 -11.32
CA CYS A 176 17.26 3.06 -10.39
C CYS A 176 18.35 4.15 -10.36
N GLN A 177 19.63 3.76 -10.36
CA GLN A 177 20.75 4.70 -10.42
C GLN A 177 20.75 5.54 -11.71
N SER A 178 20.33 4.97 -12.84
CA SER A 178 20.32 5.65 -14.14
C SER A 178 19.28 6.79 -14.24
N LEU A 179 18.29 6.80 -13.35
CA LEU A 179 17.22 7.82 -13.29
C LEU A 179 17.63 9.09 -12.54
N LEU A 180 18.78 9.08 -11.86
CA LEU A 180 19.23 10.15 -10.97
C LEU A 180 20.17 11.13 -11.67
N GLU A 181 20.12 12.40 -11.27
CA GLU A 181 21.00 13.46 -11.79
C GLU A 181 22.48 13.09 -11.69
N GLU A 182 23.31 13.70 -12.54
CA GLU A 182 24.76 13.48 -12.49
C GLU A 182 25.33 13.86 -11.11
N GLY A 183 26.16 12.98 -10.54
CA GLY A 183 26.74 13.15 -9.22
C GLY A 183 25.84 12.70 -8.05
N VAL A 184 24.59 12.32 -8.29
CA VAL A 184 23.71 11.74 -7.27
C VAL A 184 23.86 10.22 -7.24
N SER A 185 24.10 9.65 -6.06
CA SER A 185 24.11 8.19 -5.87
C SER A 185 22.78 7.67 -5.32
N LEU A 186 22.42 6.46 -5.73
CA LEU A 186 21.26 5.73 -5.19
C LEU A 186 21.44 5.44 -3.70
N ASP A 187 22.66 5.16 -3.26
CA ASP A 187 22.99 4.97 -1.85
C ASP A 187 22.70 6.21 -0.99
N ALA A 188 22.89 7.42 -1.53
CA ALA A 188 22.54 8.65 -0.83
C ALA A 188 21.03 8.74 -0.60
N ILE A 189 20.21 8.38 -1.60
CA ILE A 189 18.74 8.32 -1.45
C ILE A 189 18.34 7.27 -0.41
N LEU A 190 18.93 6.07 -0.47
CA LEU A 190 18.65 5.01 0.51
C LEU A 190 19.09 5.41 1.94
N THR A 191 20.11 6.24 2.07
CA THR A 191 20.53 6.84 3.35
C THR A 191 19.51 7.87 3.84
N MET A 192 18.98 8.72 2.95
CA MET A 192 17.90 9.65 3.31
C MET A 192 16.66 8.90 3.82
N ILE A 193 16.29 7.80 3.17
CA ILE A 193 15.16 6.95 3.60
C ILE A 193 15.44 6.27 4.94
N GLU A 194 16.66 5.79 5.17
CA GLU A 194 17.05 5.23 6.47
C GLU A 194 16.96 6.30 7.58
N ASN A 195 17.44 7.51 7.30
CA ASN A 195 17.34 8.64 8.23
C ASN A 195 15.88 9.03 8.49
N TYR A 196 15.04 9.06 7.45
CA TYR A 196 13.60 9.30 7.59
C TYR A 196 12.93 8.25 8.48
N ASN A 197 13.24 6.97 8.30
CA ASN A 197 12.66 5.91 9.13
C ASN A 197 13.15 5.94 10.58
N ASN A 198 14.36 6.45 10.83
CA ASN A 198 14.94 6.60 12.17
C ASN A 198 14.67 7.97 12.81
N ASP A 199 14.06 8.91 12.09
CA ASP A 199 13.59 10.17 12.66
C ASP A 199 12.56 9.90 13.77
N ALA A 200 12.69 10.61 14.89
CA ALA A 200 11.84 10.38 16.06
C ALA A 200 10.35 10.63 15.77
N THR A 201 10.03 11.58 14.88
CA THR A 201 8.66 11.85 14.46
C THR A 201 8.12 10.70 13.63
N SER A 202 8.83 10.33 12.55
CA SER A 202 8.42 9.23 11.67
C SER A 202 8.26 7.91 12.44
N ALA A 203 9.22 7.60 13.32
CA ALA A 203 9.22 6.39 14.14
C ALA A 203 7.98 6.25 15.04
N SER A 204 7.43 7.37 15.53
CA SER A 204 6.24 7.36 16.38
C SER A 204 4.97 6.85 15.68
N PHE A 205 4.96 6.83 14.34
CA PHE A 205 3.84 6.34 13.54
C PHE A 205 3.88 4.83 13.27
N ARG A 206 4.92 4.13 13.75
CA ARG A 206 4.97 2.65 13.75
C ARG A 206 4.16 2.07 14.93
N ASN A 207 2.91 2.53 15.08
CA ASN A 207 1.97 2.05 16.09
C ASN A 207 0.79 1.35 15.42
N PHE A 208 0.90 0.01 15.28
CA PHE A 208 -0.11 -0.83 14.63
C PHE A 208 -1.50 -0.70 15.28
N ALA A 209 -1.56 -0.71 16.62
CA ALA A 209 -2.83 -0.66 17.35
C ALA A 209 -3.58 0.68 17.19
N ALA A 210 -2.85 1.76 16.89
CA ALA A 210 -3.43 3.08 16.68
C ALA A 210 -3.72 3.39 15.20
N TRP A 211 -3.53 2.42 14.30
CA TRP A 211 -3.72 2.62 12.88
C TRP A 211 -5.21 2.75 12.48
N PRO A 212 -5.59 3.67 11.58
CA PRO A 212 -4.77 4.75 11.00
C PRO A 212 -4.66 5.96 11.95
N MET A 213 -3.44 6.46 12.18
CA MET A 213 -3.17 7.62 13.04
C MET A 213 -3.40 8.94 12.31
N ASP A 214 -3.73 10.03 13.01
CA ASP A 214 -3.81 11.36 12.39
C ASP A 214 -2.43 11.90 11.96
N ASN A 215 -2.39 12.69 10.89
CA ASN A 215 -1.17 13.41 10.54
C ASN A 215 -0.90 14.56 11.54
N THR A 216 0.37 14.94 11.65
CA THR A 216 0.84 16.06 12.47
C THR A 216 1.65 17.04 11.64
N PRO A 217 1.82 18.30 12.09
CA PRO A 217 2.68 19.26 11.39
C PRO A 217 4.12 18.74 11.23
N ALA A 218 4.67 18.14 12.29
CA ALA A 218 6.02 17.57 12.27
C ALA A 218 6.14 16.42 11.25
N LEU A 219 5.14 15.54 11.18
CA LEU A 219 5.12 14.47 10.16
C LEU A 219 5.06 15.07 8.75
N ALA A 220 4.20 16.08 8.54
CA ALA A 220 4.07 16.73 7.24
C ALA A 220 5.41 17.35 6.81
N ASP A 221 6.13 17.99 7.71
CA ASP A 221 7.42 18.60 7.40
C ASP A 221 8.47 17.55 7.01
N VAL A 222 8.65 16.49 7.82
CA VAL A 222 9.66 15.46 7.54
C VAL A 222 9.30 14.60 6.32
N MET A 223 8.04 14.18 6.19
CA MET A 223 7.58 13.30 5.11
C MET A 223 7.54 14.03 3.76
N ILE A 224 6.87 15.19 3.69
CA ILE A 224 6.76 15.95 2.43
C ILE A 224 8.13 16.54 2.07
N GLY A 225 8.91 17.00 3.06
CA GLY A 225 10.27 17.46 2.84
C GLY A 225 11.15 16.40 2.18
N THR A 226 11.19 15.20 2.76
CA THR A 226 11.98 14.07 2.24
C THR A 226 11.53 13.68 0.83
N SER A 227 10.21 13.56 0.61
CA SER A 227 9.63 13.23 -0.70
C SER A 227 10.00 14.25 -1.78
N GLU A 228 9.88 15.55 -1.47
CA GLU A 228 10.25 16.62 -2.39
C GLU A 228 11.75 16.66 -2.68
N GLU A 229 12.59 16.43 -1.67
CA GLU A 229 14.05 16.38 -1.83
C GLU A 229 14.46 15.23 -2.76
N ILE A 230 14.00 14.00 -2.49
CA ILE A 230 14.29 12.84 -3.34
C ILE A 230 13.80 13.06 -4.77
N THR A 231 12.60 13.65 -4.94
CA THR A 231 12.06 13.95 -6.27
C THR A 231 12.96 14.92 -7.06
N LYS A 232 13.62 15.89 -6.39
CA LYS A 232 14.54 16.84 -7.06
C LYS A 232 15.85 16.21 -7.51
N LEU A 233 16.19 15.02 -7.00
CA LEU A 233 17.42 14.30 -7.35
C LEU A 233 17.30 13.47 -8.64
N HIS A 234 16.13 13.45 -9.26
CA HIS A 234 15.87 12.73 -10.51
C HIS A 234 16.08 13.63 -11.73
N LYS A 235 16.57 13.05 -12.84
CA LYS A 235 16.75 13.73 -14.13
C LYS A 235 15.43 14.26 -14.72
N ASP A 236 14.37 13.47 -14.55
CA ASP A 236 13.02 13.81 -15.01
C ASP A 236 12.01 13.45 -13.93
N ARG A 237 11.17 14.41 -13.55
CA ARG A 237 10.09 14.23 -12.58
C ARG A 237 8.97 13.32 -13.08
N LYS A 238 8.98 12.95 -14.36
CA LYS A 238 8.06 12.00 -14.99
C LYS A 238 8.62 10.57 -15.09
N ALA A 239 9.88 10.37 -14.70
CA ALA A 239 10.55 9.08 -14.71
C ALA A 239 11.24 8.87 -13.35
N LEU A 240 10.46 8.42 -12.36
CA LEU A 240 10.93 8.27 -10.99
C LEU A 240 11.34 6.82 -10.70
N ILE A 241 12.27 6.64 -9.76
CA ILE A 241 12.59 5.31 -9.19
C ILE A 241 11.32 4.61 -8.71
N THR A 242 10.39 5.36 -8.14
CA THR A 242 9.16 4.83 -7.56
C THR A 242 8.18 4.30 -8.61
N ASP A 243 8.24 4.79 -9.85
CA ASP A 243 7.46 4.23 -10.97
C ASP A 243 7.97 2.82 -11.29
N HIS A 244 9.30 2.66 -11.37
CA HIS A 244 9.96 1.36 -11.57
C HIS A 244 9.66 0.40 -10.42
N LEU A 245 9.90 0.81 -9.17
CA LEU A 245 9.66 -0.07 -8.02
C LEU A 245 8.18 -0.44 -7.86
N SER A 246 7.25 0.44 -8.23
CA SER A 246 5.81 0.12 -8.18
C SER A 246 5.48 -0.99 -9.17
N SER A 247 6.10 -0.98 -10.36
CA SER A 247 5.96 -2.06 -11.34
C SER A 247 6.48 -3.40 -10.82
N LEU A 248 7.59 -3.39 -10.08
CA LEU A 248 8.15 -4.61 -9.48
C LEU A 248 7.24 -5.17 -8.39
N VAL A 249 6.65 -4.32 -7.55
CA VAL A 249 5.67 -4.79 -6.54
C VAL A 249 4.45 -5.42 -7.23
N LEU A 250 3.93 -4.82 -8.30
CA LEU A 250 2.83 -5.40 -9.07
C LEU A 250 3.20 -6.76 -9.70
N GLU A 251 4.41 -6.86 -10.27
CA GLU A 251 4.95 -8.10 -10.83
C GLU A 251 5.07 -9.20 -9.77
N GLY A 252 5.61 -8.90 -8.59
CA GLY A 252 5.77 -9.85 -7.50
C GLY A 252 4.45 -10.24 -6.83
N ALA A 253 3.54 -9.27 -6.61
CA ALA A 253 2.28 -9.52 -5.91
C ALA A 253 1.32 -10.41 -6.72
N GLY A 254 1.30 -10.29 -8.06
CA GLY A 254 0.40 -11.05 -8.92
C GLY A 254 0.45 -12.57 -8.71
N PRO A 255 1.62 -13.21 -8.91
CA PRO A 255 1.80 -14.64 -8.66
C PRO A 255 1.53 -15.03 -7.20
N LEU A 256 1.99 -14.24 -6.22
CA LEU A 256 1.76 -14.52 -4.80
C LEU A 256 0.28 -14.57 -4.45
N MET A 257 -0.51 -13.62 -4.92
CA MET A 257 -1.95 -13.60 -4.70
C MET A 257 -2.65 -14.75 -5.43
N PHE A 258 -2.25 -15.04 -6.67
CA PHE A 258 -2.86 -16.09 -7.48
C PHE A 258 -2.63 -17.50 -6.87
N HIS A 259 -1.39 -17.79 -6.46
CA HIS A 259 -1.03 -19.05 -5.83
C HIS A 259 -1.52 -19.13 -4.38
N GLY A 260 -1.32 -18.09 -3.58
CA GLY A 260 -1.74 -18.05 -2.18
C GLY A 260 -3.26 -18.19 -1.99
N ALA A 261 -4.06 -17.61 -2.89
CA ALA A 261 -5.51 -17.81 -2.88
C ALA A 261 -5.89 -19.26 -3.20
N SER A 262 -5.14 -19.93 -4.07
CA SER A 262 -5.38 -21.34 -4.44
C SER A 262 -5.13 -22.27 -3.25
N GLU A 263 -4.05 -22.02 -2.50
CA GLU A 263 -3.63 -22.78 -1.30
C GLU A 263 -4.52 -22.57 -0.08
N ARG A 264 -5.33 -21.50 -0.06
CA ARG A 264 -6.30 -21.23 1.01
C ARG A 264 -5.61 -21.01 2.37
N ILE A 265 -4.57 -20.16 2.38
CA ILE A 265 -3.70 -19.91 3.54
C ILE A 265 -4.44 -19.22 4.70
N GLY A 266 -5.16 -18.12 4.44
CA GLY A 266 -5.83 -17.34 5.48
C GLY A 266 -6.81 -16.29 4.92
N PRO A 267 -7.65 -15.67 5.78
CA PRO A 267 -8.57 -14.60 5.38
C PRO A 267 -7.88 -13.25 5.15
N VAL A 268 -6.74 -13.01 5.81
CA VAL A 268 -5.96 -11.76 5.71
C VAL A 268 -4.49 -12.13 5.71
N LEU A 269 -3.73 -11.64 4.72
CA LEU A 269 -2.31 -11.93 4.56
C LEU A 269 -1.56 -10.66 4.14
N TRP A 270 -0.37 -10.44 4.67
CA TRP A 270 0.51 -9.35 4.26
C TRP A 270 1.51 -9.83 3.21
N LEU A 271 1.67 -9.05 2.15
CA LEU A 271 2.68 -9.24 1.12
C LEU A 271 3.79 -8.21 1.31
N ASN A 272 4.58 -8.37 2.36
CA ASN A 272 5.64 -7.45 2.74
C ASN A 272 6.84 -7.47 1.77
N HIS A 273 7.81 -6.57 1.96
CA HIS A 273 8.96 -6.48 1.05
C HIS A 273 9.82 -7.75 1.01
N ASP A 274 9.82 -8.57 2.06
CA ASP A 274 10.56 -9.83 2.10
C ASP A 274 10.00 -10.84 1.09
N ILE A 275 8.70 -11.12 1.14
CA ILE A 275 8.06 -12.10 0.25
C ILE A 275 7.96 -11.59 -1.18
N ILE A 276 7.77 -10.28 -1.37
CA ILE A 276 7.84 -9.65 -2.70
C ILE A 276 9.24 -9.84 -3.30
N ALA A 277 10.31 -9.56 -2.54
CA ALA A 277 11.67 -9.71 -3.02
C ALA A 277 12.02 -11.17 -3.35
N LYS A 278 11.66 -12.12 -2.47
CA LYS A 278 11.82 -13.56 -2.74
C LYS A 278 11.12 -13.98 -4.03
N GLN A 279 9.88 -13.55 -4.22
CA GLN A 279 9.12 -13.89 -5.43
C GLN A 279 9.80 -13.31 -6.68
N LEU A 280 10.22 -12.04 -6.63
CA LEU A 280 10.86 -11.39 -7.76
C LEU A 280 12.19 -12.06 -8.14
N ASN A 281 13.07 -12.32 -7.17
CA ASN A 281 14.32 -13.02 -7.43
C ASN A 281 14.07 -14.45 -7.96
N ALA A 282 13.04 -15.15 -7.48
CA ALA A 282 12.67 -16.47 -7.98
C ALA A 282 12.12 -16.45 -9.42
N LEU A 283 11.47 -15.37 -9.84
CA LEU A 283 11.02 -15.18 -11.22
C LEU A 283 12.19 -14.87 -12.18
N HIS A 284 13.31 -14.37 -11.64
CA HIS A 284 14.48 -13.92 -12.39
C HIS A 284 15.79 -14.49 -11.81
N PRO A 285 16.01 -15.82 -11.91
CA PRO A 285 17.15 -16.50 -11.30
C PRO A 285 18.51 -16.13 -11.93
#